data_AF-A0A2G4IRC4-F1
#
_entry.id   AF-A0A2G4IRC4-F1
#
_cell.length_a   1.000
_cell.length_b   1.000
_cell.length_c   1.000
_cell.angle_alpha   90.00
_cell.angle_beta   90.00
_cell.angle_gamma   90.00
#
_symmetry.space_group_name_H-M   'P 1'
#
loop_
_entity.id
_entity.type
_entity.pdbx_description
1 polymer ?
#
loop_
_entity_poly.entity_id
_entity_poly.type
_entity_poly.pdbx_seq_one_letter_code
_entity_poly.pdbx_strand_id
1 'polypeptide(L)'
;MPSGGDDPGPLGLLTSLEPKDNQDRLEMILKEATCAVGIFDDMGSKYRESQCHLGEVFSKLKQQNLFYVQGRPGIRIGDTEVPSATTDVVIDERPFRAAVDARFDYAERLGKYQGSSVAVMTARPVSFERLVLWVDQLPKRGIALAPVSQLLVQ
;
A
#
# COMPACT_ATOMS: atom_id res chain seq x y z
N MET A 1 -14.64 24.55 9.83
CA MET A 1 -14.72 23.07 9.84
C MET A 1 -14.19 22.59 8.51
N PRO A 2 -13.08 21.83 8.43
CA PRO A 2 -12.64 21.25 7.17
C PRO A 2 -13.66 20.20 6.72
N SER A 3 -14.05 20.24 5.45
CA SER A 3 -14.93 19.26 4.80
C SER A 3 -14.31 17.86 4.84
N GLY A 4 -15.10 16.85 5.19
CA GLY A 4 -14.66 15.46 5.49
C GLY A 4 -14.12 14.63 4.32
N GLY A 5 -13.08 15.12 3.64
CA GLY A 5 -12.32 14.36 2.64
C GLY A 5 -10.84 14.13 2.98
N ASP A 6 -10.30 14.86 3.97
CA ASP A 6 -8.87 14.87 4.31
C ASP A 6 -8.60 14.41 5.77
N ASP A 7 -9.59 13.83 6.44
CA ASP A 7 -9.41 13.28 7.79
C ASP A 7 -9.08 11.78 7.71
N PRO A 8 -7.82 11.37 7.94
CA PRO A 8 -7.41 9.96 7.95
C PRO A 8 -7.91 9.20 9.20
N GLY A 9 -8.66 9.85 10.08
CA GLY A 9 -9.13 9.29 11.34
C GLY A 9 -8.21 9.61 12.53
N PRO A 10 -8.59 9.13 13.73
CA PRO A 10 -8.00 9.61 15.00
C PRO A 10 -6.50 9.33 15.16
N LEU A 11 -5.99 8.26 14.53
CA LEU A 11 -4.58 7.88 14.57
C LEU A 11 -3.82 8.21 13.28
N GLY A 12 -4.46 8.86 12.30
CA GLY A 12 -3.80 9.17 11.05
C GLY A 12 -2.62 10.13 11.27
N LEU A 13 -1.54 9.90 10.53
CA LEU A 13 -0.34 10.73 10.60
C LEU A 13 -0.52 11.95 9.69
N LEU A 14 -0.17 13.13 10.20
CA LEU A 14 -0.40 14.40 9.52
C LEU A 14 0.86 15.26 9.54
N THR A 15 1.18 15.89 8.42
CA THR A 15 2.32 16.82 8.30
C THR A 15 2.13 18.13 9.08
N SER A 16 0.94 18.37 9.61
CA SER A 16 0.60 19.53 10.45
C SER A 16 0.74 19.25 11.95
N LEU A 17 1.02 18.00 12.34
CA LEU A 17 1.23 17.64 13.73
C LEU A 17 2.70 17.77 14.10
N GLU A 18 2.96 17.98 15.38
CA GLU A 18 4.31 17.89 15.91
C GLU A 18 4.87 16.47 15.69
N PRO A 19 6.18 16.32 15.41
CA PRO A 19 6.82 15.02 15.21
C PRO A 19 6.49 14.00 16.30
N LYS A 20 6.49 14.43 17.56
CA LYS A 20 6.18 13.59 18.71
C LYS A 20 4.75 13.02 18.65
N ASP A 21 3.77 13.79 18.22
CA ASP A 21 2.38 13.32 18.12
C ASP A 21 2.22 12.26 17.03
N ASN A 22 2.91 12.44 15.89
CA ASN A 22 2.95 11.43 14.83
C ASN A 22 3.64 10.14 15.31
N GLN A 23 4.72 10.25 16.08
CA GLN A 23 5.42 9.09 16.64
C GLN A 23 4.54 8.33 17.64
N ASP A 24 3.90 9.05 18.57
CA ASP A 24 3.00 8.45 19.56
C ASP A 24 1.83 7.72 18.87
N ARG A 25 1.26 8.30 17.80
CA ARG A 25 0.22 7.65 16.97
C ARG A 25 0.73 6.41 16.25
N LEU A 26 1.91 6.49 15.61
CA LEU A 26 2.51 5.35 14.94
C LEU A 26 2.76 4.19 15.92
N GLU A 27 3.23 4.50 17.13
CA GLU A 27 3.43 3.49 18.16
C GLU A 27 2.11 2.82 18.61
N MET A 28 1.02 3.58 18.72
CA MET A 28 -0.30 3.02 19.01
C MET A 28 -0.74 2.07 17.89
N ILE A 29 -0.59 2.48 16.63
CA ILE A 29 -0.94 1.64 15.46
C ILE A 29 -0.14 0.32 15.49
N LEU A 30 1.16 0.39 15.73
CA LEU A 30 2.04 -0.78 15.73
C LEU A 30 1.76 -1.71 16.94
N LYS A 31 1.32 -1.17 18.08
CA LYS A 31 0.92 -1.97 19.24
C LYS A 31 -0.35 -2.79 19.00
N GLU A 32 -1.30 -2.27 18.22
CA GLU A 32 -2.52 -3.00 17.85
C GLU A 32 -2.23 -4.14 16.86
N ALA A 33 -1.17 -4.01 16.04
CA ALA A 33 -0.83 -4.95 14.97
C ALA A 33 0.42 -5.81 15.31
N THR A 34 0.36 -6.59 16.39
CA THR A 34 1.52 -7.33 16.95
C THR A 34 2.15 -8.39 16.03
N CYS A 35 1.43 -8.85 15.01
CA CYS A 35 1.94 -9.79 14.00
C CYS A 35 2.22 -9.12 12.65
N ALA A 36 2.22 -7.78 12.58
CA ALA A 36 2.55 -7.07 11.36
C ALA A 36 4.01 -7.30 10.97
N VAL A 37 4.23 -7.48 9.68
CA VAL A 37 5.56 -7.61 9.06
C VAL A 37 5.96 -6.34 8.30
N GLY A 38 5.04 -5.39 8.18
CA GLY A 38 5.23 -4.12 7.50
C GLY A 38 4.02 -3.20 7.67
N ILE A 39 4.13 -1.99 7.14
CA ILE A 39 3.04 -1.03 7.06
C ILE A 39 2.67 -0.71 5.61
N PHE A 40 1.42 -0.33 5.41
CA PHE A 40 0.84 0.07 4.14
C PHE A 40 0.20 1.45 4.31
N ASP A 41 0.55 2.44 3.48
CA ASP A 41 -0.08 3.76 3.56
C ASP A 41 -1.38 3.86 2.75
N ASP A 42 -2.37 4.55 3.31
CA ASP A 42 -3.55 5.01 2.59
C ASP A 42 -3.58 6.54 2.56
N MET A 43 -4.03 7.12 1.44
CA MET A 43 -4.15 8.56 1.18
C MET A 43 -2.86 9.43 1.26
N GLY A 44 -1.75 8.93 1.80
CA GLY A 44 -0.58 9.67 2.29
C GLY A 44 0.30 10.46 1.30
N SER A 45 -0.25 11.02 0.21
CA SER A 45 0.52 11.77 -0.80
C SER A 45 1.34 12.94 -0.19
N LYS A 46 0.71 13.82 0.59
CA LYS A 46 1.39 14.94 1.28
C LYS A 46 2.47 14.45 2.26
N TYR A 47 2.20 13.33 2.93
CA TYR A 47 3.15 12.74 3.89
C TYR A 47 4.37 12.17 3.17
N ARG A 48 4.16 11.50 2.02
CA ARG A 48 5.24 10.94 1.17
C ARG A 48 6.15 12.00 0.56
N GLU A 49 5.63 13.20 0.29
CA GLU A 49 6.43 14.33 -0.21
C GLU A 49 7.35 14.93 0.87
N SER A 50 7.04 14.70 2.16
CA SER A 50 7.83 15.23 3.26
C SER A 50 8.91 14.25 3.71
N GLN A 51 10.14 14.46 3.25
CA GLN A 51 11.29 13.63 3.63
C GLN A 51 11.52 13.58 5.15
N CYS A 52 11.26 14.68 5.87
CA CYS A 52 11.42 14.73 7.33
C CYS A 52 10.42 13.80 8.03
N HIS A 53 9.12 13.94 7.75
CA HIS A 53 8.08 13.12 8.37
C HIS A 53 8.18 11.64 7.97
N LEU A 54 8.48 11.37 6.69
CA LEU A 54 8.64 10.01 6.20
C LEU A 54 9.90 9.34 6.76
N GLY A 55 10.99 10.11 6.93
CA GLY A 55 12.23 9.63 7.54
C GLY A 55 12.03 9.16 8.99
N GLU A 56 11.18 9.82 9.77
CA GLU A 56 10.84 9.37 11.12
C GLU A 56 10.09 8.03 11.13
N VAL A 57 9.13 7.87 10.21
CA VAL A 57 8.42 6.60 10.03
C VAL A 57 9.41 5.48 9.68
N PHE A 58 10.28 5.71 8.69
CA PHE A 58 11.28 4.71 8.29
C PHE A 58 12.29 4.38 9.39
N SER A 59 12.71 5.36 10.18
CA SER A 59 13.55 5.11 11.35
C SER A 59 12.87 4.16 12.33
N LYS A 60 11.57 4.35 12.59
CA LYS A 60 10.80 3.45 13.47
C LYS A 60 10.63 2.05 12.87
N LEU A 61 10.31 1.95 11.58
CA LEU A 61 10.17 0.66 10.90
C LEU A 61 11.48 -0.13 10.90
N LYS A 62 12.60 0.55 10.65
CA LYS A 62 13.94 -0.05 10.69
C LYS A 62 14.24 -0.64 12.06
N GLN A 63 13.92 0.07 13.15
CA GLN A 63 14.10 -0.43 14.52
C GLN A 63 13.28 -1.69 14.81
N GLN A 64 12.12 -1.85 14.16
CA GLN A 64 11.22 -2.99 14.35
C GLN A 64 11.35 -4.07 13.27
N ASN A 65 12.30 -3.93 12.34
CA ASN A 65 12.47 -4.82 11.17
C ASN A 65 11.21 -4.98 10.32
N LEU A 66 10.46 -3.89 10.15
CA LEU A 66 9.23 -3.84 9.36
C LEU A 66 9.51 -3.26 7.96
N PHE A 67 8.81 -3.75 6.94
CA PHE A 67 8.86 -3.17 5.59
C PHE A 67 7.79 -2.10 5.36
N TYR A 68 7.94 -1.32 4.30
CA TYR A 68 6.96 -0.31 3.88
C TYR A 68 6.34 -0.63 2.52
N VAL A 69 5.02 -0.54 2.38
CA VAL A 69 4.34 -0.67 1.09
C VAL A 69 3.66 0.65 0.77
N GLN A 70 4.09 1.28 -0.34
CA GLN A 70 3.42 2.44 -0.88
C GLN A 70 2.07 2.02 -1.48
N GLY A 71 0.96 2.47 -0.90
CA GLY A 71 -0.37 1.97 -1.23
C GLY A 71 -0.98 2.50 -2.51
N ARG A 72 -0.40 3.54 -3.11
CA ARG A 72 -0.86 4.08 -4.40
C ARG A 72 0.31 4.40 -5.33
N PRO A 73 0.15 4.19 -6.64
CA PRO A 73 1.09 4.73 -7.63
C PRO A 73 1.24 6.25 -7.48
N GLY A 74 2.39 6.80 -7.88
CA GLY A 74 2.65 8.23 -7.83
C GLY A 74 4.12 8.52 -7.56
N ILE A 75 4.38 9.63 -6.86
CA ILE A 75 5.72 9.97 -6.38
C ILE A 75 6.25 8.77 -5.61
N ARG A 76 7.31 8.16 -6.15
CA ARG A 76 8.00 7.06 -5.49
C ARG A 76 8.73 7.63 -4.30
N ILE A 77 8.63 6.93 -3.18
CA ILE A 77 9.60 7.09 -2.11
C ILE A 77 11.02 6.90 -2.72
N GLY A 78 11.92 7.85 -2.43
CA GLY A 78 13.31 7.76 -2.89
C GLY A 78 14.05 6.60 -2.22
N ASP A 79 15.37 6.54 -2.33
CA ASP A 79 16.14 5.49 -1.67
C ASP A 79 15.86 5.46 -0.17
N THR A 80 15.44 4.31 0.34
CA THR A 80 15.02 4.13 1.73
C THR A 80 15.90 3.11 2.43
N GLU A 81 16.25 3.36 3.69
CA GLU A 81 16.99 2.37 4.49
C GLU A 81 16.14 1.16 4.94
N VAL A 82 14.88 1.09 4.51
CA VAL A 82 13.89 0.08 4.87
C VAL A 82 13.46 -0.67 3.62
N PRO A 83 13.32 -2.01 3.65
CA PRO A 83 12.76 -2.75 2.52
C PRO A 83 11.39 -2.20 2.15
N SER A 84 11.15 -1.92 0.88
CA SER A 84 9.89 -1.32 0.45
C SER A 84 9.35 -1.88 -0.86
N ALA A 85 8.05 -1.75 -1.08
CA ALA A 85 7.40 -2.03 -2.35
C ALA A 85 6.49 -0.88 -2.74
N THR A 86 6.27 -0.69 -4.04
CA THR A 86 5.34 0.31 -4.56
C THR A 86 4.19 -0.37 -5.28
N THR A 87 2.96 0.02 -4.96
CA THR A 87 1.78 -0.42 -5.70
C THR A 87 1.83 0.11 -7.13
N ASP A 88 1.71 -0.79 -8.10
CA ASP A 88 1.64 -0.47 -9.53
C ASP A 88 0.20 -0.22 -9.99
N VAL A 89 -0.77 -0.96 -9.43
CA VAL A 89 -2.17 -0.95 -9.88
C VAL A 89 -3.13 -0.91 -8.70
N VAL A 90 -4.07 0.05 -8.73
CA VAL A 90 -5.24 0.06 -7.84
C VAL A 90 -6.41 -0.58 -8.59
N ILE A 91 -6.77 -1.80 -8.19
CA ILE A 91 -7.72 -2.65 -8.91
C ILE A 91 -9.14 -2.06 -8.90
N ASP A 92 -9.61 -1.60 -7.74
CA ASP A 92 -11.00 -1.20 -7.53
C ASP A 92 -11.18 0.31 -7.35
N GLU A 93 -10.32 1.07 -8.01
CA GLU A 93 -10.43 2.53 -8.15
C GLU A 93 -11.83 2.94 -8.65
N ARG A 94 -12.40 2.14 -9.56
CA ARG A 94 -13.82 2.21 -9.94
C ARG A 94 -14.51 0.90 -9.58
N PRO A 95 -15.44 0.87 -8.60
CA PRO A 95 -16.00 -0.36 -8.07
C PRO A 95 -17.16 -0.90 -8.92
N PHE A 96 -16.93 -1.15 -10.20
CA PHE A 96 -17.88 -1.88 -11.05
C PHE A 96 -17.15 -2.96 -11.85
N ARG A 97 -17.86 -4.07 -12.10
CA ARG A 97 -17.29 -5.36 -12.57
C ARG A 97 -16.29 -5.19 -13.72
N ALA A 98 -16.72 -4.53 -14.81
CA ALA A 98 -15.89 -4.35 -16.00
C ALA A 98 -14.62 -3.53 -15.77
N ALA A 99 -14.65 -2.51 -14.90
CA ALA A 99 -13.45 -1.73 -14.58
C ALA A 99 -12.47 -2.52 -13.73
N VAL A 100 -12.96 -3.28 -12.75
CA VAL A 100 -12.15 -4.16 -11.91
C VAL A 100 -11.46 -5.23 -12.78
N ASP A 101 -12.21 -5.87 -13.69
CA ASP A 101 -11.66 -6.85 -14.62
C ASP A 101 -10.55 -6.27 -15.51
N ALA A 102 -10.78 -5.09 -16.07
CA ALA A 102 -9.79 -4.41 -16.90
C ALA A 102 -8.50 -4.08 -16.12
N ARG A 103 -8.62 -3.74 -14.83
CA ARG A 103 -7.45 -3.46 -13.97
C ARG A 103 -6.69 -4.74 -13.60
N PHE A 104 -7.38 -5.86 -13.40
CA PHE A 104 -6.72 -7.16 -13.23
C PHE A 104 -5.96 -7.58 -14.50
N ASP A 105 -6.57 -7.46 -15.67
CA ASP A 105 -5.89 -7.75 -16.95
C ASP A 105 -4.68 -6.84 -17.15
N TYR A 106 -4.76 -5.57 -16.74
CA TYR A 106 -3.64 -4.64 -16.78
C TYR A 106 -2.51 -5.06 -15.83
N ALA A 107 -2.82 -5.41 -14.57
CA ALA A 107 -1.84 -5.91 -13.61
C ALA A 107 -1.13 -7.17 -14.11
N GLU A 108 -1.88 -8.11 -14.70
CA GLU A 108 -1.30 -9.30 -15.34
C GLU A 108 -0.30 -8.95 -16.45
N ARG A 109 -0.68 -8.06 -17.37
CA ARG A 109 0.20 -7.65 -18.47
C ARG A 109 1.48 -6.99 -17.95
N LEU A 110 1.34 -6.16 -16.91
CA LEU A 110 2.47 -5.51 -16.27
C LEU A 110 3.39 -6.54 -15.61
N GLY A 111 2.84 -7.46 -14.83
CA GLY A 111 3.60 -8.53 -14.19
C GLY A 111 4.32 -9.44 -15.19
N LYS A 112 3.69 -9.74 -16.33
CA LYS A 112 4.34 -10.48 -17.42
C LYS A 112 5.49 -9.71 -18.08
N TYR A 113 5.36 -8.40 -18.20
CA TYR A 113 6.37 -7.55 -18.82
C TYR A 113 7.57 -7.29 -17.90
N GLN A 114 7.32 -7.05 -16.61
CA GLN A 114 8.33 -6.67 -15.62
C GLN A 114 8.85 -7.87 -14.79
N GLY A 115 8.24 -9.04 -14.92
CA GLY A 115 8.49 -10.23 -14.10
C GLY A 115 7.63 -10.28 -12.82
N SER A 116 7.17 -9.13 -12.32
CA SER A 116 6.23 -9.04 -11.18
C SER A 116 5.46 -7.72 -11.21
N SER A 117 4.35 -7.64 -10.48
CA SER A 117 3.60 -6.39 -10.28
C SER A 117 2.87 -6.43 -8.93
N VAL A 118 2.82 -5.30 -8.24
CA VAL A 118 2.07 -5.14 -6.98
C VAL A 118 0.73 -4.49 -7.27
N ALA A 119 -0.35 -5.16 -6.91
CA ALA A 119 -1.71 -4.64 -7.05
C ALA A 119 -2.40 -4.54 -5.69
N VAL A 120 -3.18 -3.47 -5.50
CA VAL A 120 -3.99 -3.27 -4.29
C VAL A 120 -5.47 -3.20 -4.63
N MET A 121 -6.30 -3.64 -3.70
CA MET A 121 -7.75 -3.54 -3.77
C MET A 121 -8.36 -3.34 -2.39
N THR A 122 -9.56 -2.77 -2.33
CA THR A 122 -10.35 -2.71 -1.11
C THR A 122 -11.29 -3.92 -1.02
N ALA A 123 -11.59 -4.38 0.20
CA ALA A 123 -12.49 -5.50 0.48
C ALA A 123 -13.99 -5.14 0.27
N ARG A 124 -14.35 -4.66 -0.92
CA ARG A 124 -15.75 -4.39 -1.32
C ARG A 124 -16.37 -5.66 -1.91
N PRO A 125 -17.69 -5.88 -1.77
CA PRO A 125 -18.34 -7.10 -2.28
C PRO A 125 -18.05 -7.37 -3.77
N VAL A 126 -18.17 -6.34 -4.62
CA VAL A 126 -17.88 -6.46 -6.05
C VAL A 126 -16.41 -6.77 -6.31
N SER A 127 -15.49 -6.08 -5.64
CA SER A 127 -14.05 -6.27 -5.81
C SER A 127 -13.64 -7.69 -5.42
N PHE A 128 -14.16 -8.20 -4.30
CA PHE A 128 -13.91 -9.55 -3.82
C PHE A 128 -14.47 -10.62 -4.76
N GLU A 129 -15.70 -10.46 -5.24
CA GLU A 129 -16.29 -11.37 -6.23
C GLU A 129 -15.42 -11.48 -7.49
N ARG A 130 -14.92 -10.34 -8.00
CA ARG A 130 -14.06 -10.32 -9.18
C ARG A 130 -12.68 -10.94 -8.91
N LEU A 131 -12.10 -10.71 -7.72
CA LEU A 131 -10.84 -11.31 -7.32
C LEU A 131 -10.90 -12.84 -7.40
N VAL A 132 -11.93 -13.46 -6.81
CA VAL A 132 -12.08 -14.93 -6.80
C VAL A 132 -12.12 -15.49 -8.23
N LEU A 133 -12.94 -14.89 -9.10
CA LEU A 133 -13.06 -15.31 -10.50
C LEU A 133 -11.77 -15.14 -11.31
N TRP A 134 -10.96 -14.12 -10.98
CA TRP A 134 -9.68 -13.88 -11.63
C TRP A 134 -8.60 -14.85 -11.12
N VAL A 135 -8.55 -15.12 -9.81
CA VAL A 135 -7.61 -16.07 -9.19
C VAL A 135 -7.76 -17.47 -9.78
N ASP A 136 -9.00 -17.93 -9.98
CA ASP A 136 -9.29 -19.25 -10.59
C ASP A 136 -8.72 -19.40 -12.02
N GLN A 137 -8.43 -18.29 -12.69
CA GLN A 137 -7.87 -18.28 -14.04
C GLN A 137 -6.35 -18.20 -14.07
N LEU A 138 -5.68 -17.84 -12.96
CA LEU A 138 -4.23 -17.61 -12.93
C LEU A 138 -3.39 -18.81 -13.38
N PRO A 139 -3.71 -20.07 -12.99
CA PRO A 139 -2.94 -21.23 -13.44
C PRO A 139 -2.93 -21.39 -14.96
N LYS A 140 -4.05 -21.10 -15.63
CA LYS A 140 -4.16 -21.15 -17.10
C LYS A 140 -3.42 -20.01 -17.77
N ARG A 141 -3.18 -18.91 -17.04
CA ARG A 141 -2.53 -17.70 -17.53
C ARG A 141 -1.03 -17.68 -17.25
N GLY A 142 -0.50 -18.68 -16.53
CA GLY A 142 0.91 -18.81 -16.18
C GLY A 142 1.38 -17.80 -15.14
N ILE A 143 0.51 -17.43 -14.20
CA ILE A 143 0.77 -16.43 -13.16
C ILE A 143 0.60 -17.09 -11.80
N ALA A 144 1.48 -16.75 -10.86
CA ALA A 144 1.37 -17.15 -9.46
C ALA A 144 1.21 -15.90 -8.58
N LEU A 145 0.42 -16.03 -7.51
CA LEU A 145 0.39 -15.02 -6.45
C LEU A 145 1.55 -15.27 -5.49
N ALA A 146 2.16 -14.18 -5.05
CA ALA A 146 3.25 -14.17 -4.09
C ALA A 146 2.93 -13.21 -2.94
N PRO A 147 3.42 -13.47 -1.72
CA PRO A 147 3.43 -12.47 -0.65
C PRO A 147 4.22 -11.22 -1.09
N VAL A 148 3.73 -10.03 -0.72
CA VAL A 148 4.40 -8.76 -1.07
C VAL A 148 5.84 -8.67 -0.56
N SER A 149 6.16 -9.40 0.53
CA SER A 149 7.51 -9.47 1.09
C SER A 149 8.56 -10.06 0.12
N GLN A 150 8.15 -10.79 -0.91
CA GLN A 150 9.04 -11.32 -1.95
C GLN A 150 9.35 -10.29 -3.07
N LEU A 151 8.61 -9.18 -3.10
CA LEU A 151 8.73 -8.13 -4.11
C LEU A 151 9.34 -6.84 -3.56
N LEU A 152 9.92 -6.91 -2.35
CA LEU A 152 10.56 -5.77 -1.72
C LEU A 152 11.86 -5.41 -2.44
N VAL A 153 12.06 -4.11 -2.63
CA VAL A 153 13.31 -3.50 -3.08
C VAL A 153 13.99 -2.80 -1.89
N GLN A 154 15.30 -2.64 -1.98
CA GLN A 154 16.13 -1.99 -0.96
C GLN A 154 16.93 -0.86 -1.62
#